data_AF-A0A1W1XZY6-F1
#
_entry.id   AF-A0A1W1XZY6-F1
#
_cell.length_a   1.000
_cell.length_b   1.000
_cell.length_c   1.000
_cell.angle_alpha   90.00
_cell.angle_beta   90.00
_cell.angle_gamma   90.00
#
_symmetry.space_group_name_H-M   'P 1'
#
loop_
_entity.id
_entity.type
_entity.pdbx_description
1 polymer ?
#
loop_
_entity_poly.entity_id
_entity_poly.type
_entity_poly.pdbx_seq_one_letter_code
_entity_poly.pdbx_strand_id
1 'polypeptide(L)'
;MKKMKFAFLAACAFPLATAVMAGDTMPLPTAIAREVITDNAQTLSSPSLSFRFTHDVDGRTAASTFQMQYTLDSGALWNDVGDASQIKLADGVSGTPLTQGSGPGQFQVVALALSADRKTLFTTLTVNGVLVQQPIITLAGGTGNAPTLRNLKQVVGDVGSCDTSVKTLAVGIKHYLALSNPQALATDSNATPGEHLVIGARIYQTLLMFPTNLLVAITSSTGNASLSANNNFSAFLGNPGSFDANTGQSWSYVSPTLANLGFISLKQNSMGYDLDLAHQYLLNNNGSSGLSATATASSNAGAIETQRFDVVLNASPAPANGSKLFLSSNDNCSNPISGSNVTLGSSTTMPITLSVGTSQLVNALSQRLYVCYDVSGSNNIPSSRFTVASATLVKAANNPGNPLAEQNNSCSGSLYSLANTIKIDVRNYAANGRTDGWLSVLRIINTSENQTADIYGQYILANGNYGRWGKLLTLAPRATAMVSPQDVADKLRNAPTYNGPAENAAPSADGAAARLRITSDTSDSLRVQNYLFNPISQNFIEASGAQGGDLNGNSQTLSQDAQSGLNGGR
;
A
#
# COMPACT_ATOMS: atom_id res chain seq x y z
N MET A 1 -11.45 24.22 1.06
CA MET A 1 -11.82 23.66 -0.26
C MET A 1 -10.79 24.05 -1.33
N LYS A 2 -9.72 23.26 -1.49
CA LYS A 2 -8.80 23.37 -2.62
C LYS A 2 -9.21 22.31 -3.65
N LYS A 3 -9.72 22.76 -4.81
CA LYS A 3 -10.05 21.90 -5.94
C LYS A 3 -8.74 21.33 -6.51
N MET A 4 -8.41 20.08 -6.19
CA MET A 4 -7.40 19.32 -6.92
C MET A 4 -8.03 18.94 -8.28
N LYS A 5 -7.67 19.71 -9.30
CA LYS A 5 -7.89 19.35 -10.70
C LYS A 5 -6.93 18.21 -11.02
N PHE A 6 -7.40 16.97 -11.00
CA PHE A 6 -6.71 15.88 -11.70
C PHE A 6 -7.11 15.96 -13.17
N ALA A 7 -6.10 16.13 -14.03
CA ALA A 7 -6.26 16.22 -15.46
C ALA A 7 -6.70 14.86 -16.01
N PHE A 8 -7.87 14.84 -16.64
CA PHE A 8 -8.30 13.80 -17.55
C PHE A 8 -7.38 13.80 -18.77
N LEU A 9 -6.77 12.64 -19.07
CA LEU A 9 -6.22 12.34 -20.38
C LEU A 9 -7.41 11.93 -21.28
N ALA A 10 -8.11 12.92 -21.82
CA ALA A 10 -9.05 12.74 -22.91
C ALA A 10 -8.39 13.26 -24.20
N ALA A 11 -8.45 12.43 -25.23
CA ALA A 11 -7.86 12.61 -26.54
C ALA A 11 -7.90 14.04 -27.08
N CYS A 12 -6.74 14.59 -27.47
CA CYS A 12 -6.64 15.64 -28.48
C CYS A 12 -5.21 15.70 -29.03
N ALA A 13 -5.08 15.27 -30.29
CA ALA A 13 -4.05 15.55 -31.28
C ALA A 13 -2.63 15.86 -30.77
N PHE A 14 -1.76 14.84 -30.79
CA PHE A 14 -0.33 15.13 -30.89
C PHE A 14 -0.05 15.79 -32.25
N PRO A 15 0.64 16.95 -32.31
CA PRO A 15 1.23 17.38 -33.55
C PRO A 15 2.25 16.32 -33.99
N LEU A 16 2.10 15.81 -35.20
CA LEU A 16 3.09 15.00 -35.92
C LEU A 16 4.39 15.82 -36.06
N ALA A 17 5.23 15.81 -35.03
CA ALA A 17 6.60 16.30 -35.12
C ALA A 17 7.44 15.20 -35.79
N THR A 18 7.82 15.49 -37.03
CA THR A 18 8.57 14.66 -37.96
C THR A 18 10.03 14.46 -37.55
N ALA A 19 10.27 13.64 -36.54
CA ALA A 19 11.55 12.96 -36.41
C ALA A 19 11.31 11.50 -36.83
N VAL A 20 11.79 11.13 -38.03
CA VAL A 20 11.75 9.76 -38.53
C VAL A 20 12.67 8.93 -37.63
N MET A 21 12.09 8.30 -36.61
CA MET A 21 12.78 7.36 -35.74
C MET A 21 12.75 5.99 -36.41
N ALA A 22 13.82 5.22 -36.23
CA ALA A 22 13.88 3.87 -36.77
C ALA A 22 12.75 3.00 -36.16
N GLY A 23 11.98 2.27 -36.97
CA GLY A 23 10.89 1.34 -36.58
C GLY A 23 10.08 1.75 -35.35
N ASP A 24 8.92 2.38 -35.52
CA ASP A 24 8.17 2.94 -34.38
C ASP A 24 6.88 2.16 -34.04
N THR A 25 6.60 2.07 -32.75
CA THR A 25 5.40 1.43 -32.19
C THR A 25 4.40 2.47 -31.73
N MET A 26 3.13 2.33 -32.09
CA MET A 26 2.12 3.39 -31.89
C MET A 26 0.92 3.09 -30.95
N PRO A 27 0.99 2.27 -29.88
CA PRO A 27 -0.16 2.12 -28.99
C PRO A 27 -0.11 2.99 -27.73
N LEU A 28 -1.31 3.34 -27.25
CA LEU A 28 -1.55 3.61 -25.83
C LEU A 28 -1.82 2.26 -25.15
N PRO A 29 -1.02 1.85 -24.14
CA PRO A 29 -1.25 0.56 -23.48
C PRO A 29 -2.64 0.52 -22.87
N THR A 30 -3.34 -0.60 -23.04
CA THR A 30 -4.64 -0.79 -22.39
C THR A 30 -4.44 -1.22 -20.94
N ALA A 31 -5.08 -0.53 -20.01
CA ALA A 31 -5.02 -0.84 -18.59
C ALA A 31 -6.18 -1.77 -18.20
N ILE A 32 -5.89 -2.87 -17.53
CA ILE A 32 -6.87 -3.87 -17.08
C ILE A 32 -6.72 -4.01 -15.58
N ALA A 33 -7.84 -4.02 -14.86
CA ALA A 33 -7.82 -4.22 -13.42
C ALA A 33 -7.15 -5.56 -13.11
N ARG A 34 -6.11 -5.56 -12.29
CA ARG A 34 -5.42 -6.80 -11.94
C ARG A 34 -6.34 -7.75 -11.15
N GLU A 35 -7.30 -7.17 -10.43
CA GLU A 35 -8.34 -7.87 -9.70
C GLU A 35 -9.12 -8.86 -10.57
N VAL A 36 -9.35 -8.57 -11.85
CA VAL A 36 -10.19 -9.43 -12.71
C VAL A 36 -9.43 -10.63 -13.30
N ILE A 37 -8.11 -10.71 -13.09
CA ILE A 37 -7.27 -11.82 -13.56
C ILE A 37 -7.05 -12.83 -12.44
N THR A 38 -7.82 -13.91 -12.41
CA THR A 38 -7.76 -14.96 -11.37
C THR A 38 -7.14 -16.26 -11.83
N ASP A 39 -7.14 -16.57 -13.12
CA ASP A 39 -6.67 -17.85 -13.66
C ASP A 39 -5.90 -17.70 -14.99
N ASN A 40 -5.03 -18.66 -15.30
CA ASN A 40 -4.29 -18.70 -16.57
C ASN A 40 -5.15 -19.15 -17.76
N ALA A 41 -6.28 -19.80 -17.52
CA ALA A 41 -7.24 -20.20 -18.52
C ALA A 41 -8.10 -19.03 -19.03
N GLN A 42 -8.14 -17.90 -18.31
CA GLN A 42 -8.85 -16.71 -18.77
C GLN A 42 -8.21 -16.18 -20.05
N THR A 43 -9.08 -15.76 -20.97
CA THR A 43 -8.68 -15.19 -22.26
C THR A 43 -9.07 -13.73 -22.35
N LEU A 44 -8.27 -12.96 -23.06
CA LEU A 44 -8.48 -11.53 -23.26
C LEU A 44 -8.19 -11.15 -24.71
N SER A 45 -9.07 -10.39 -25.36
CA SER A 45 -8.78 -9.84 -26.68
C SER A 45 -7.56 -8.93 -26.63
N SER A 46 -6.60 -9.16 -27.53
CA SER A 46 -5.44 -8.29 -27.65
C SER A 46 -5.86 -6.87 -28.03
N PRO A 47 -5.26 -5.83 -27.42
CA PRO A 47 -5.44 -4.47 -27.89
C PRO A 47 -4.76 -4.29 -29.25
N SER A 48 -5.08 -3.18 -29.92
CA SER A 48 -4.51 -2.86 -31.23
C SER A 48 -3.00 -2.65 -31.12
N LEU A 49 -2.27 -3.18 -32.09
CA LEU A 49 -0.81 -3.11 -32.14
C LEU A 49 -0.37 -2.68 -33.54
N SER A 50 0.32 -1.55 -33.63
CA SER A 50 0.82 -1.01 -34.89
C SER A 50 2.34 -0.87 -34.88
N PHE A 51 2.97 -1.24 -35.99
CA PHE A 51 4.40 -1.06 -36.24
C PHE A 51 4.61 -0.31 -37.56
N ARG A 52 5.39 0.77 -37.54
CA ARG A 52 5.74 1.57 -38.70
C ARG A 52 7.15 1.24 -39.18
N PHE A 53 7.28 0.96 -40.47
CA PHE A 53 8.55 0.73 -41.13
C PHE A 53 9.25 2.05 -41.46
N THR A 54 10.56 1.99 -41.62
CA THR A 54 11.41 3.14 -41.99
C THR A 54 11.69 3.25 -43.47
N HIS A 55 11.73 2.11 -44.15
CA HIS A 55 11.94 1.99 -45.58
C HIS A 55 10.63 1.69 -46.26
N ASP A 56 10.56 2.06 -47.52
CA ASP A 56 9.41 1.80 -48.37
C ASP A 56 9.37 0.32 -48.78
N VAL A 57 8.16 -0.20 -48.97
CA VAL A 57 7.94 -1.51 -49.58
C VAL A 57 7.51 -1.28 -51.02
N ASP A 58 8.37 -1.60 -51.98
CA ASP A 58 8.09 -1.45 -53.41
C ASP A 58 7.57 -2.75 -54.01
N GLY A 59 6.28 -2.81 -54.29
CA GLY A 59 5.61 -3.91 -54.98
C GLY A 59 5.38 -3.66 -56.47
N ARG A 60 5.84 -2.53 -57.04
CA ARG A 60 5.45 -2.09 -58.40
C ARG A 60 6.04 -2.96 -59.51
N THR A 61 7.30 -3.39 -59.34
CA THR A 61 8.04 -4.18 -60.33
C THR A 61 7.90 -5.68 -60.09
N ALA A 62 7.87 -6.10 -58.83
CA ALA A 62 7.62 -7.47 -58.39
C ALA A 62 6.92 -7.45 -57.03
N ALA A 63 6.12 -8.48 -56.75
CA ALA A 63 5.44 -8.58 -55.48
C ALA A 63 6.46 -8.69 -54.32
N SER A 64 6.30 -7.85 -53.31
CA SER A 64 7.19 -7.81 -52.14
C SER A 64 6.57 -8.59 -51.00
N THR A 65 7.27 -9.61 -50.49
CA THR A 65 6.80 -10.48 -49.40
C THR A 65 7.68 -10.36 -48.16
N PHE A 66 7.04 -10.18 -47.00
CA PHE A 66 7.72 -10.02 -45.71
C PHE A 66 6.87 -10.59 -44.57
N GLN A 67 7.50 -10.90 -43.44
CA GLN A 67 6.82 -11.44 -42.27
C GLN A 67 6.99 -10.51 -41.07
N MET A 68 5.90 -10.27 -40.35
CA MET A 68 5.87 -9.64 -39.03
C MET A 68 5.68 -10.68 -37.95
N GLN A 69 6.37 -10.53 -36.83
CA GLN A 69 6.29 -11.40 -35.66
C GLN A 69 6.05 -10.57 -34.41
N TYR A 70 5.12 -11.03 -33.56
CA TYR A 70 4.72 -10.41 -32.31
C TYR A 70 4.90 -11.44 -31.19
N THR A 71 5.98 -11.29 -30.41
CA THR A 71 6.36 -12.24 -29.36
C THR A 71 6.02 -11.67 -27.99
N LEU A 72 5.23 -12.39 -27.21
CA LEU A 72 4.88 -12.01 -25.84
C LEU A 72 6.01 -12.39 -24.87
N ASP A 73 6.27 -11.50 -23.93
CA ASP A 73 7.21 -11.74 -22.83
C ASP A 73 6.51 -12.31 -21.58
N SER A 74 7.29 -12.60 -20.54
CA SER A 74 6.82 -12.79 -19.15
C SER A 74 5.80 -13.91 -18.90
N GLY A 75 5.71 -14.89 -19.80
CA GLY A 75 4.91 -16.12 -19.61
C GLY A 75 3.47 -16.07 -20.14
N ALA A 76 3.00 -14.92 -20.64
CA ALA A 76 1.76 -14.86 -21.40
C ALA A 76 1.91 -15.58 -22.74
N LEU A 77 0.79 -16.06 -23.28
CA LEU A 77 0.74 -16.77 -24.55
C LEU A 77 -0.38 -16.20 -25.43
N TRP A 78 -0.18 -16.26 -26.74
CA TRP A 78 -1.29 -16.13 -27.67
C TRP A 78 -2.17 -17.36 -27.56
N ASN A 79 -3.47 -17.16 -27.40
CA ASN A 79 -4.43 -18.25 -27.28
C ASN A 79 -4.91 -18.71 -28.66
N ASP A 80 -5.15 -17.76 -29.55
CA ASP A 80 -5.52 -17.96 -30.96
C ASP A 80 -4.87 -16.90 -31.84
N VAL A 81 -5.06 -17.03 -33.16
CA VAL A 81 -4.46 -16.16 -34.18
C VAL A 81 -5.38 -15.01 -34.61
N GLY A 82 -6.64 -15.00 -34.19
CA GLY A 82 -7.69 -14.16 -34.77
C GLY A 82 -7.97 -14.49 -36.24
N ASP A 83 -8.35 -13.48 -37.02
CA ASP A 83 -8.64 -13.56 -38.45
C ASP A 83 -7.73 -12.62 -39.24
N ALA A 84 -7.39 -13.03 -40.46
CA ALA A 84 -6.62 -12.24 -41.42
C ALA A 84 -7.27 -10.87 -41.68
N SER A 85 -8.59 -10.74 -41.52
CA SER A 85 -9.31 -9.47 -41.64
C SER A 85 -8.86 -8.42 -40.62
N GLN A 86 -8.23 -8.83 -39.51
CA GLN A 86 -7.72 -7.94 -38.47
C GLN A 86 -6.33 -7.38 -38.80
N ILE A 87 -5.66 -7.90 -39.83
CA ILE A 87 -4.39 -7.31 -40.28
C ILE A 87 -4.70 -6.17 -41.23
N LYS A 88 -4.22 -4.97 -40.88
CA LYS A 88 -4.35 -3.76 -41.69
C LYS A 88 -2.97 -3.27 -42.11
N LEU A 89 -2.90 -2.76 -43.33
CA LEU A 89 -1.72 -2.09 -43.87
C LEU A 89 -2.13 -0.71 -44.36
N ALA A 90 -1.36 0.31 -44.02
CA ALA A 90 -1.51 1.66 -44.54
C ALA A 90 -0.15 2.21 -45.00
N ASP A 91 -0.20 3.12 -45.96
CA ASP A 91 0.95 3.96 -46.32
C ASP A 91 1.21 4.95 -45.18
N GLY A 92 2.42 4.91 -44.59
CA GLY A 92 2.74 5.69 -43.39
C GLY A 92 3.05 7.16 -43.65
N VAL A 93 3.21 7.57 -44.92
CA VAL A 93 3.42 8.98 -45.31
C VAL A 93 2.08 9.66 -45.57
N SER A 94 1.23 9.04 -46.40
CA SER A 94 -0.08 9.57 -46.77
C SER A 94 -1.20 9.21 -45.78
N GLY A 95 -1.02 8.16 -44.97
CA GLY A 95 -2.03 7.60 -44.08
C GLY A 95 -3.10 6.77 -44.81
N THR A 96 -2.94 6.52 -46.11
CA THR A 96 -3.96 5.83 -46.93
C THR A 96 -3.99 4.34 -46.61
N PRO A 97 -5.13 3.76 -46.17
CA PRO A 97 -5.25 2.33 -45.96
C PRO A 97 -5.21 1.58 -47.30
N LEU A 98 -4.49 0.47 -47.34
CA LEU A 98 -4.54 -0.47 -48.46
C LEU A 98 -5.67 -1.47 -48.24
N THR A 99 -6.31 -1.91 -49.31
CA THR A 99 -7.34 -2.94 -49.26
C THR A 99 -6.69 -4.32 -49.25
N GLN A 100 -7.20 -5.22 -48.41
CA GLN A 100 -6.73 -6.60 -48.37
C GLN A 100 -7.27 -7.38 -49.59
N GLY A 101 -6.39 -8.03 -50.34
CA GLY A 101 -6.69 -8.77 -51.56
C GLY A 101 -5.42 -9.11 -52.36
N SER A 102 -5.57 -9.82 -53.47
CA SER A 102 -4.45 -10.27 -54.31
C SER A 102 -4.22 -9.43 -55.58
N GLY A 103 -5.06 -8.42 -55.84
CA GLY A 103 -4.97 -7.57 -57.02
C GLY A 103 -3.86 -6.51 -56.94
N PRO A 104 -3.54 -5.84 -58.07
CA PRO A 104 -2.64 -4.68 -58.06
C PRO A 104 -3.18 -3.56 -57.15
N GLY A 105 -2.31 -2.94 -56.36
CA GLY A 105 -2.71 -1.92 -55.38
C GLY A 105 -3.23 -2.45 -54.06
N GLN A 106 -3.22 -3.77 -53.87
CA GLN A 106 -3.72 -4.45 -52.66
C GLN A 106 -2.59 -5.17 -51.92
N PHE A 107 -2.89 -5.63 -50.71
CA PHE A 107 -2.01 -6.50 -49.94
C PHE A 107 -2.71 -7.80 -49.55
N GLN A 108 -1.97 -8.90 -49.56
CA GLN A 108 -2.48 -10.22 -49.18
C GLN A 108 -1.85 -10.67 -47.86
N VAL A 109 -2.66 -11.23 -46.97
CA VAL A 109 -2.16 -12.04 -45.85
C VAL A 109 -1.98 -13.46 -46.36
N VAL A 110 -0.72 -13.88 -46.48
CA VAL A 110 -0.31 -15.18 -47.02
C VAL A 110 -0.31 -16.25 -45.93
N ALA A 111 0.07 -15.87 -44.71
CA ALA A 111 0.04 -16.74 -43.55
C ALA A 111 -0.32 -15.92 -42.31
N LEU A 112 -1.07 -16.53 -41.39
CA LEU A 112 -1.36 -15.99 -40.06
C LEU A 112 -1.39 -17.19 -39.09
N ALA A 113 -0.40 -17.29 -38.22
CA ALA A 113 -0.19 -18.49 -37.41
C ALA A 113 0.55 -18.20 -36.11
N LEU A 114 0.52 -19.18 -35.18
CA LEU A 114 1.29 -19.16 -33.95
C LEU A 114 2.55 -20.03 -34.08
N SER A 115 3.60 -19.66 -33.36
CA SER A 115 4.70 -20.57 -33.03
C SER A 115 4.19 -21.77 -32.23
N ALA A 116 4.96 -22.87 -32.24
CA ALA A 116 4.60 -24.10 -31.53
C ALA A 116 4.41 -23.88 -30.01
N ASP A 117 5.21 -23.00 -29.41
CA ASP A 117 5.10 -22.60 -28.01
C ASP A 117 4.04 -21.52 -27.74
N ARG A 118 3.38 -21.04 -28.80
CA ARG A 118 2.35 -19.97 -28.79
C ARG A 118 2.81 -18.62 -28.25
N LYS A 119 4.12 -18.39 -28.10
CA LYS A 119 4.64 -17.07 -27.69
C LYS A 119 4.65 -16.06 -28.82
N THR A 120 4.79 -16.51 -30.05
CA THR A 120 4.90 -15.65 -31.22
C THR A 120 3.69 -15.84 -32.13
N LEU A 121 2.95 -14.76 -32.36
CA LEU A 121 2.01 -14.63 -33.46
C LEU A 121 2.78 -14.07 -34.65
N PHE A 122 2.63 -14.66 -35.83
CA PHE A 122 3.25 -14.12 -37.03
C PHE A 122 2.26 -13.99 -38.17
N THR A 123 2.48 -12.97 -38.99
CA THR A 123 1.74 -12.74 -40.23
C THR A 123 2.70 -12.50 -41.38
N THR A 124 2.50 -13.19 -42.48
CA THR A 124 3.25 -12.99 -43.72
C THR A 124 2.39 -12.21 -44.70
N LEU A 125 2.92 -11.11 -45.21
CA LEU A 125 2.23 -10.18 -46.10
C LEU A 125 2.91 -10.14 -47.47
N THR A 126 2.11 -10.03 -48.51
CA THR A 126 2.58 -9.74 -49.87
C THR A 126 1.91 -8.47 -50.38
N VAL A 127 2.71 -7.51 -50.86
CA VAL A 127 2.24 -6.27 -51.48
C VAL A 127 2.49 -6.36 -52.99
N ASN A 128 1.48 -6.05 -53.80
CA ASN A 128 1.53 -6.21 -55.25
C ASN A 128 1.10 -4.94 -55.99
N GLY A 129 1.90 -4.50 -56.97
CA GLY A 129 1.56 -3.42 -57.91
C GLY A 129 1.52 -2.02 -57.31
N VAL A 130 2.13 -1.78 -56.15
CA VAL A 130 2.11 -0.48 -55.45
C VAL A 130 3.37 -0.24 -54.63
N LEU A 131 3.80 1.02 -54.53
CA LEU A 131 4.79 1.47 -53.57
C LEU A 131 4.06 1.89 -52.30
N VAL A 132 4.42 1.31 -51.17
CA VAL A 132 3.90 1.72 -49.87
C VAL A 132 5.04 2.38 -49.11
N GLN A 133 4.90 3.68 -48.87
CA GLN A 133 5.94 4.44 -48.20
C GLN A 133 5.84 4.24 -46.70
N GLN A 134 6.94 3.86 -46.07
CA GLN A 134 7.03 3.64 -44.62
C GLN A 134 5.82 2.91 -44.02
N PRO A 135 5.50 1.69 -44.48
CA PRO A 135 4.23 1.02 -44.18
C PRO A 135 3.95 0.92 -42.68
N ILE A 136 2.68 1.14 -42.31
CA ILE A 136 2.17 0.89 -40.96
C ILE A 136 1.38 -0.41 -40.99
N ILE A 137 1.91 -1.44 -40.33
CA ILE A 137 1.23 -2.72 -40.15
C ILE A 137 0.52 -2.70 -38.81
N THR A 138 -0.79 -2.92 -38.82
CA THR A 138 -1.61 -2.97 -37.62
C THR A 138 -2.26 -4.33 -37.47
N LEU A 139 -2.03 -4.96 -36.33
CA LEU A 139 -2.93 -5.97 -35.79
C LEU A 139 -4.06 -5.24 -35.07
N ALA A 140 -5.25 -5.20 -35.67
CA ALA A 140 -6.40 -4.58 -35.05
C ALA A 140 -6.81 -5.36 -33.78
N GLY A 141 -7.12 -4.63 -32.72
CA GLY A 141 -7.62 -5.17 -31.46
C GLY A 141 -9.07 -4.79 -31.20
N GLY A 142 -9.70 -5.40 -30.20
CA GLY A 142 -11.09 -5.13 -29.79
C GLY A 142 -11.99 -6.37 -29.79
N THR A 143 -13.31 -6.17 -29.81
CA THR A 143 -14.32 -7.23 -29.85
C THR A 143 -14.45 -7.84 -31.26
N GLY A 144 -14.65 -9.16 -31.36
CA GLY A 144 -14.74 -9.89 -32.64
C GLY A 144 -13.56 -10.86 -32.87
N ASN A 145 -13.16 -11.05 -34.14
CA ASN A 145 -12.12 -12.01 -34.57
C ASN A 145 -10.67 -11.55 -34.29
N ALA A 146 -10.43 -10.71 -33.27
CA ALA A 146 -9.09 -10.31 -32.86
C ALA A 146 -8.36 -11.48 -32.16
N PRO A 147 -7.01 -11.55 -32.24
CA PRO A 147 -6.30 -12.57 -31.50
C PRO A 147 -6.48 -12.39 -30.00
N THR A 148 -6.61 -13.50 -29.27
CA THR A 148 -6.73 -13.48 -27.81
C THR A 148 -5.45 -13.91 -27.11
N LEU A 149 -5.29 -13.44 -25.87
CA LEU A 149 -4.17 -13.70 -24.96
C LEU A 149 -4.63 -14.62 -23.84
N ARG A 150 -3.74 -15.46 -23.31
CA ARG A 150 -3.96 -16.31 -22.11
C ARG A 150 -2.73 -16.35 -21.22
N ASN A 151 -2.80 -17.12 -20.12
CA ASN A 151 -1.75 -17.21 -19.10
C ASN A 151 -1.43 -15.85 -18.43
N LEU A 152 -2.42 -14.96 -18.36
CA LEU A 152 -2.22 -13.62 -17.80
C LEU A 152 -1.97 -13.66 -16.28
N LYS A 153 -2.50 -14.66 -15.57
CA LYS A 153 -2.24 -14.83 -14.13
C LYS A 153 -0.76 -15.04 -13.82
N GLN A 154 -0.01 -15.70 -14.70
CA GLN A 154 1.45 -15.84 -14.58
C GLN A 154 2.18 -14.50 -14.69
N VAL A 155 1.66 -13.56 -15.48
CA VAL A 155 2.23 -12.21 -15.62
C VAL A 155 1.91 -11.36 -14.41
N VAL A 156 0.65 -11.38 -13.96
CA VAL A 156 0.17 -10.41 -12.97
C VAL A 156 0.36 -10.85 -11.51
N GLY A 157 0.38 -12.16 -11.26
CA GLY A 157 0.45 -12.73 -9.91
C GLY A 157 -0.78 -12.46 -9.06
N ASP A 158 -0.64 -12.66 -7.75
CA ASP A 158 -1.67 -12.34 -6.77
C ASP A 158 -1.67 -10.86 -6.39
N VAL A 159 -2.86 -10.31 -6.12
CA VAL A 159 -3.00 -9.00 -5.48
C VAL A 159 -2.55 -9.11 -4.01
N GLY A 160 -1.38 -8.54 -3.71
CA GLY A 160 -0.83 -8.55 -2.35
C GLY A 160 -1.51 -7.58 -1.38
N SER A 161 -1.10 -7.64 -0.12
CA SER A 161 -1.54 -6.70 0.91
C SER A 161 -1.03 -5.28 0.62
N CYS A 162 -1.94 -4.30 0.66
CA CYS A 162 -1.73 -2.89 0.34
C CYS A 162 -1.08 -2.66 -1.03
N ASP A 163 -1.27 -3.56 -1.99
CA ASP A 163 -0.51 -3.56 -3.24
C ASP A 163 -0.94 -2.42 -4.16
N THR A 164 0.02 -1.58 -4.55
CA THR A 164 -0.13 -0.46 -5.48
C THR A 164 0.64 -0.68 -6.78
N SER A 165 1.29 -1.84 -6.94
CA SER A 165 2.12 -2.13 -8.09
C SER A 165 1.30 -2.25 -9.37
N VAL A 166 1.95 -1.86 -10.46
CA VAL A 166 1.45 -2.02 -11.83
C VAL A 166 2.31 -3.05 -12.52
N LYS A 167 1.71 -4.13 -12.99
CA LYS A 167 2.40 -5.14 -13.81
C LYS A 167 2.22 -4.79 -15.28
N THR A 168 3.13 -5.25 -16.14
CA THR A 168 3.08 -4.97 -17.57
C THR A 168 3.30 -6.26 -18.35
N LEU A 169 2.58 -6.38 -19.47
CA LEU A 169 2.89 -7.36 -20.50
C LEU A 169 3.53 -6.61 -21.67
N ALA A 170 4.77 -6.96 -21.97
CA ALA A 170 5.47 -6.45 -23.13
C ALA A 170 5.26 -7.38 -24.34
N VAL A 171 5.38 -6.79 -25.53
CA VAL A 171 5.45 -7.51 -26.80
C VAL A 171 6.69 -7.04 -27.56
N GLY A 172 7.47 -8.00 -28.02
CA GLY A 172 8.60 -7.81 -28.93
C GLY A 172 8.16 -7.98 -30.37
N ILE A 173 8.66 -7.13 -31.26
CA ILE A 173 8.32 -7.13 -32.68
C ILE A 173 9.57 -7.45 -33.49
N LYS A 174 9.47 -8.46 -34.35
CA LYS A 174 10.49 -8.73 -35.36
C LYS A 174 9.87 -8.69 -36.74
N HIS A 175 10.72 -8.49 -37.73
CA HIS A 175 10.30 -8.65 -39.10
C HIS A 175 11.40 -9.18 -40.00
N TYR A 176 10.98 -9.93 -41.00
CA TYR A 176 11.86 -10.70 -41.88
C TYR A 176 11.47 -10.49 -43.33
N LEU A 177 12.50 -10.44 -44.17
CA LEU A 177 12.43 -10.35 -45.63
C LEU A 177 13.00 -11.64 -46.23
N ALA A 178 12.88 -11.79 -47.56
CA ALA A 178 13.50 -12.90 -48.31
C ALA A 178 13.24 -14.28 -47.67
N LEU A 179 11.97 -14.56 -47.39
CA LEU A 179 11.54 -15.76 -46.67
C LEU A 179 11.78 -17.01 -47.52
N SER A 180 12.47 -18.02 -46.99
CA SER A 180 12.61 -19.32 -47.65
C SER A 180 11.28 -20.09 -47.75
N ASN A 181 10.38 -19.91 -46.77
CA ASN A 181 9.02 -20.44 -46.79
C ASN A 181 8.04 -19.41 -46.17
N PRO A 182 7.23 -18.71 -46.99
CA PRO A 182 6.25 -17.74 -46.53
C PRO A 182 5.19 -18.27 -45.54
N GLN A 183 4.96 -19.59 -45.50
CA GLN A 183 3.98 -20.24 -44.63
C GLN A 183 4.52 -20.64 -43.25
N ALA A 184 5.83 -20.54 -43.03
CA ALA A 184 6.49 -20.94 -41.79
C ALA A 184 7.03 -19.72 -41.01
N LEU A 185 7.26 -19.91 -39.71
CA LEU A 185 7.90 -18.92 -38.86
C LEU A 185 9.34 -18.66 -39.35
N ALA A 186 9.64 -17.40 -39.63
CA ALA A 186 10.96 -16.96 -40.05
C ALA A 186 11.94 -16.90 -38.88
N THR A 187 13.21 -17.19 -39.16
CA THR A 187 14.34 -17.13 -38.24
C THR A 187 15.55 -16.55 -38.98
N ASP A 188 16.57 -16.13 -38.24
CA ASP A 188 17.81 -15.59 -38.82
C ASP A 188 18.56 -16.63 -39.68
N SER A 189 18.22 -17.92 -39.56
CA SER A 189 18.77 -19.01 -40.36
C SER A 189 18.02 -19.29 -41.67
N ASN A 190 16.78 -18.80 -41.82
CA ASN A 190 15.90 -19.14 -42.95
C ASN A 190 15.28 -17.93 -43.67
N ALA A 191 15.62 -16.72 -43.24
CA ALA A 191 15.16 -15.45 -43.78
C ALA A 191 16.18 -14.34 -43.48
N THR A 192 16.03 -13.18 -44.12
CA THR A 192 16.87 -12.01 -43.85
C THR A 192 16.20 -11.14 -42.79
N PRO A 193 16.84 -10.89 -41.62
CA PRO A 193 16.35 -9.92 -40.65
C PRO A 193 16.23 -8.52 -41.28
N GLY A 194 15.11 -7.84 -41.05
CA GLY A 194 14.94 -6.47 -41.53
C GLY A 194 15.29 -5.40 -40.49
N GLU A 195 14.60 -4.26 -40.55
CA GLU A 195 14.76 -3.07 -39.71
C GLU A 195 14.61 -3.28 -38.19
N HIS A 196 14.17 -4.45 -37.71
CA HIS A 196 14.19 -4.73 -36.27
C HIS A 196 15.63 -4.79 -35.70
N LEU A 197 16.64 -4.88 -36.56
CA LEU A 197 18.06 -4.77 -36.19
C LEU A 197 18.66 -3.37 -36.44
N VAL A 198 17.89 -2.41 -36.96
CA VAL A 198 18.40 -1.06 -37.22
C VAL A 198 18.61 -0.33 -35.89
N ILE A 199 19.73 0.38 -35.78
CA ILE A 199 20.08 1.16 -34.60
C ILE A 199 18.96 2.17 -34.31
N GLY A 200 18.41 2.10 -33.10
CA GLY A 200 17.32 2.98 -32.65
C GLY A 200 15.90 2.43 -32.87
N ALA A 201 15.76 1.23 -33.44
CA ALA A 201 14.45 0.59 -33.63
C ALA A 201 13.73 0.33 -32.29
N ARG A 202 12.48 0.78 -32.18
CA ARG A 202 11.62 0.56 -30.98
C ARG A 202 10.80 -0.70 -31.14
N ILE A 203 11.47 -1.84 -30.95
CA ILE A 203 10.89 -3.17 -31.17
C ILE A 203 10.23 -3.80 -29.94
N TYR A 204 10.29 -3.14 -28.78
CA TYR A 204 9.62 -3.57 -27.56
C TYR A 204 8.64 -2.49 -27.11
N GLN A 205 7.47 -2.90 -26.71
CA GLN A 205 6.43 -2.01 -26.21
C GLN A 205 5.58 -2.69 -25.15
N THR A 206 4.99 -1.88 -24.26
CA THR A 206 3.99 -2.38 -23.32
C THR A 206 2.66 -2.57 -24.06
N LEU A 207 2.20 -3.81 -24.14
CA LEU A 207 0.91 -4.17 -24.73
C LEU A 207 -0.22 -3.90 -23.74
N LEU A 208 -0.06 -4.38 -22.50
CA LEU A 208 -1.04 -4.25 -21.43
C LEU A 208 -0.40 -3.77 -20.13
N MET A 209 -1.15 -3.01 -19.36
CA MET A 209 -0.85 -2.65 -17.98
C MET A 209 -1.89 -3.26 -17.06
N PHE A 210 -1.45 -3.76 -15.92
CA PHE A 210 -2.30 -4.38 -14.90
C PHE A 210 -2.12 -3.67 -13.56
N PRO A 211 -2.71 -2.48 -13.38
CA PRO A 211 -2.74 -1.81 -12.09
C PRO A 211 -3.65 -2.56 -11.10
N THR A 212 -3.36 -2.41 -9.82
CA THR A 212 -4.37 -2.64 -8.77
C THR A 212 -5.32 -1.46 -8.76
N ASN A 213 -6.61 -1.70 -8.99
CA ASN A 213 -7.59 -0.62 -9.09
C ASN A 213 -8.13 -0.18 -7.73
N LEU A 214 -8.17 -1.07 -6.74
CA LEU A 214 -8.74 -0.81 -5.42
C LEU A 214 -7.70 -0.90 -4.30
N LEU A 215 -7.79 0.03 -3.36
CA LEU A 215 -7.01 0.00 -2.14
C LEU A 215 -7.91 -0.06 -0.91
N VAL A 216 -7.59 -0.98 -0.01
CA VAL A 216 -8.06 -0.91 1.37
C VAL A 216 -7.09 -0.01 2.13
N ALA A 217 -7.59 1.09 2.69
CA ALA A 217 -6.81 2.03 3.48
C ALA A 217 -7.25 1.96 4.94
N ILE A 218 -6.27 1.86 5.84
CA ILE A 218 -6.48 1.88 7.29
C ILE A 218 -5.90 3.18 7.83
N THR A 219 -6.62 3.84 8.74
CA THR A 219 -6.19 5.11 9.33
C THR A 219 -6.53 5.09 10.82
N SER A 220 -5.51 5.23 11.66
CA SER A 220 -5.69 5.41 13.10
C SER A 220 -6.46 6.69 13.38
N SER A 221 -7.31 6.68 14.41
CA SER A 221 -7.85 7.91 14.97
C SER A 221 -6.74 8.80 15.53
N THR A 222 -7.01 10.10 15.61
CA THR A 222 -6.21 11.11 16.31
C THR A 222 -6.97 11.55 17.56
N GLY A 223 -6.38 12.37 18.44
CA GLY A 223 -7.04 12.82 19.66
C GLY A 223 -6.45 12.22 20.93
N ASN A 224 -7.20 12.33 22.03
CA ASN A 224 -6.66 12.18 23.40
C ASN A 224 -7.42 11.18 24.28
N ALA A 225 -8.10 10.17 23.71
CA ALA A 225 -8.61 9.07 24.53
C ALA A 225 -7.45 8.50 25.36
N SER A 226 -7.60 8.61 26.68
CA SER A 226 -6.59 8.21 27.65
C SER A 226 -7.28 7.45 28.77
N LEU A 227 -6.58 6.52 29.42
CA LEU A 227 -7.17 5.78 30.52
C LEU A 227 -7.27 6.66 31.77
N SER A 228 -8.42 6.63 32.45
CA SER A 228 -8.67 7.37 33.68
C SER A 228 -8.03 6.71 34.89
N ALA A 229 -6.86 7.19 35.31
CA ALA A 229 -6.23 6.71 36.56
C ALA A 229 -7.13 6.96 37.79
N ASN A 230 -7.89 8.06 37.79
CA ASN A 230 -8.80 8.41 38.89
C ASN A 230 -10.00 7.46 39.01
N ASN A 231 -10.33 6.74 37.94
CA ASN A 231 -11.40 5.74 37.94
C ASN A 231 -10.82 4.32 37.93
N ASN A 232 -9.64 4.09 38.50
CA ASN A 232 -8.97 2.77 38.49
C ASN A 232 -8.87 2.16 37.08
N PHE A 233 -8.68 3.00 36.06
CA PHE A 233 -8.61 2.61 34.66
C PHE A 233 -9.87 1.92 34.12
N SER A 234 -11.04 2.13 34.73
CA SER A 234 -12.32 1.59 34.26
C SER A 234 -13.05 2.50 33.26
N ALA A 235 -12.46 3.64 32.89
CA ALA A 235 -13.06 4.61 31.97
C ALA A 235 -12.01 5.34 31.14
N PHE A 236 -12.42 5.87 30.00
CA PHE A 236 -11.64 6.81 29.20
C PHE A 236 -11.82 8.26 29.68
N LEU A 237 -10.77 9.06 29.52
CA LEU A 237 -10.77 10.51 29.59
C LEU A 237 -10.40 11.06 28.22
N GLY A 238 -10.96 12.21 27.90
CA GLY A 238 -10.69 12.92 26.67
C GLY A 238 -11.71 14.00 26.45
N ASN A 239 -11.54 14.75 25.36
CA ASN A 239 -12.53 15.70 24.91
C ASN A 239 -13.13 15.19 23.61
N PRO A 240 -14.47 15.21 23.45
CA PRO A 240 -15.07 14.87 22.18
C PRO A 240 -14.63 15.92 21.17
N GLY A 241 -13.95 15.46 20.13
CA GLY A 241 -13.65 16.31 18.97
C GLY A 241 -14.62 16.04 17.84
N SER A 242 -14.73 17.00 16.92
CA SER A 242 -15.50 16.84 15.68
C SER A 242 -14.60 16.30 14.58
N PHE A 243 -15.09 15.34 13.78
CA PHE A 243 -14.44 14.90 12.55
C PHE A 243 -13.89 16.06 11.71
N ASP A 244 -12.62 16.00 11.33
CA ASP A 244 -12.04 16.96 10.40
C ASP A 244 -12.09 16.40 8.96
N ALA A 245 -13.06 16.88 8.20
CA ALA A 245 -13.26 16.49 6.81
C ALA A 245 -12.10 16.86 5.88
N ASN A 246 -11.26 17.84 6.23
CA ASN A 246 -10.14 18.26 5.39
C ASN A 246 -8.91 17.36 5.55
N THR A 247 -8.68 16.84 6.76
CA THR A 247 -7.57 15.92 7.05
C THR A 247 -8.00 14.46 7.04
N GLY A 248 -9.32 14.20 7.05
CA GLY A 248 -9.88 12.85 7.14
C GLY A 248 -9.65 12.21 8.52
N GLN A 249 -9.34 12.99 9.54
CA GLN A 249 -9.04 12.51 10.88
C GLN A 249 -10.32 12.30 11.70
N SER A 250 -10.34 11.20 12.45
CA SER A 250 -11.41 10.88 13.41
C SER A 250 -10.86 10.91 14.83
N TRP A 251 -11.68 11.27 15.80
CA TRP A 251 -11.24 11.44 17.19
C TRP A 251 -11.36 10.15 17.97
N SER A 252 -10.34 9.83 18.76
CA SER A 252 -10.27 8.58 19.51
C SER A 252 -11.21 8.52 20.70
N TYR A 253 -11.46 9.66 21.36
CA TYR A 253 -12.38 9.74 22.48
C TYR A 253 -13.81 9.99 22.01
N VAL A 254 -14.73 9.08 22.38
CA VAL A 254 -16.17 9.22 22.11
C VAL A 254 -16.92 9.47 23.42
N SER A 255 -16.72 8.60 24.41
CA SER A 255 -17.34 8.71 25.73
C SER A 255 -16.45 8.04 26.79
N PRO A 256 -16.78 8.13 28.09
CA PRO A 256 -16.04 7.42 29.14
C PRO A 256 -15.98 5.90 28.96
N THR A 257 -16.84 5.30 28.14
CA THR A 257 -16.87 3.85 27.90
C THR A 257 -16.69 3.47 26.44
N LEU A 258 -16.42 4.43 25.56
CA LEU A 258 -16.36 4.18 24.12
C LEU A 258 -15.19 4.93 23.49
N ALA A 259 -14.38 4.19 22.74
CA ALA A 259 -13.28 4.73 21.95
C ALA A 259 -13.43 4.35 20.47
N ASN A 260 -13.10 5.29 19.60
CA ASN A 260 -12.89 5.03 18.18
C ASN A 260 -11.40 4.78 17.97
N LEU A 261 -11.05 3.59 17.49
CA LEU A 261 -9.66 3.21 17.31
C LEU A 261 -9.12 3.65 15.94
N GLY A 262 -9.99 3.99 15.01
CA GLY A 262 -9.61 4.36 13.65
C GLY A 262 -10.67 3.93 12.67
N PHE A 263 -10.35 4.05 11.39
CA PHE A 263 -11.26 3.64 10.34
C PHE A 263 -10.55 2.97 9.17
N ILE A 264 -11.38 2.29 8.40
CA ILE A 264 -11.02 1.58 7.19
C ILE A 264 -11.87 2.15 6.06
N SER A 265 -11.28 2.35 4.89
CA SER A 265 -11.98 2.88 3.72
C SER A 265 -11.48 2.21 2.45
N LEU A 266 -12.37 2.06 1.47
CA LEU A 266 -11.96 1.73 0.10
C LEU A 266 -11.61 3.01 -0.66
N LYS A 267 -10.58 2.92 -1.51
CA LYS A 267 -10.14 4.01 -2.38
C LYS A 267 -9.94 3.50 -3.81
N GLN A 268 -10.33 4.32 -4.78
CA GLN A 268 -9.91 4.13 -6.17
C GLN A 268 -8.42 4.48 -6.29
N ASN A 269 -7.64 3.56 -6.83
CA ASN A 269 -6.21 3.73 -7.08
C ASN A 269 -5.87 3.88 -8.57
N SER A 270 -6.60 3.17 -9.43
CA SER A 270 -6.44 3.25 -10.89
C SER A 270 -7.78 3.03 -11.60
N MET A 271 -7.82 3.17 -12.92
CA MET A 271 -9.04 3.02 -13.73
C MET A 271 -8.82 2.01 -14.86
N GLY A 272 -8.32 0.82 -14.53
CA GLY A 272 -8.27 -0.31 -15.46
C GLY A 272 -9.66 -0.83 -15.83
N TYR A 273 -9.76 -1.45 -17.01
CA TYR A 273 -10.95 -2.11 -17.51
C TYR A 273 -11.15 -3.49 -16.88
N ASP A 274 -12.38 -3.97 -16.93
CA ASP A 274 -12.74 -5.37 -16.75
C ASP A 274 -12.26 -6.21 -17.95
N LEU A 275 -12.40 -7.54 -17.88
CA LEU A 275 -11.96 -8.48 -18.91
C LEU A 275 -12.65 -8.28 -20.28
N ASP A 276 -13.82 -7.65 -20.30
CA ASP A 276 -14.56 -7.39 -21.52
C ASP A 276 -14.06 -6.16 -22.30
N LEU A 277 -13.14 -5.38 -21.70
CA LEU A 277 -12.59 -4.12 -22.22
C LEU A 277 -13.64 -3.03 -22.53
N ALA A 278 -14.90 -3.23 -22.14
CA ALA A 278 -16.00 -2.29 -22.37
C ALA A 278 -16.32 -1.51 -21.09
N HIS A 279 -16.21 -2.17 -19.92
CA HIS A 279 -16.54 -1.57 -18.64
C HIS A 279 -15.29 -1.29 -17.82
N GLN A 280 -15.25 -0.11 -17.19
CA GLN A 280 -14.19 0.24 -16.24
C GLN A 280 -14.49 -0.33 -14.87
N TYR A 281 -13.44 -0.79 -14.20
CA TYR A 281 -13.53 -1.36 -12.86
C TYR A 281 -13.41 -0.26 -11.80
N LEU A 282 -14.56 0.27 -11.35
CA LEU A 282 -14.65 1.51 -10.56
C LEU A 282 -15.43 1.34 -9.26
N LEU A 283 -14.92 1.96 -8.19
CA LEU A 283 -15.49 1.99 -6.86
C LEU A 283 -16.77 2.84 -6.79
N ASN A 284 -16.76 4.00 -7.45
CA ASN A 284 -17.88 4.93 -7.55
C ASN A 284 -17.95 5.47 -8.98
N ASN A 285 -19.11 5.46 -9.63
CA ASN A 285 -19.28 6.21 -10.87
C ASN A 285 -20.68 6.85 -11.02
N ASN A 286 -20.69 8.07 -11.58
CA ASN A 286 -21.89 8.83 -11.96
C ASN A 286 -22.58 8.19 -13.19
N GLY A 287 -23.01 6.93 -13.11
CA GLY A 287 -23.82 6.29 -14.17
C GLY A 287 -23.45 4.85 -14.59
N SER A 288 -22.47 4.18 -13.98
CA SER A 288 -22.20 2.74 -14.16
C SER A 288 -21.75 2.08 -12.85
N SER A 289 -21.97 0.77 -12.73
CA SER A 289 -22.04 -0.02 -11.49
C SER A 289 -20.81 0.12 -10.58
N GLY A 290 -21.00 0.55 -9.33
CA GLY A 290 -19.97 0.60 -8.30
C GLY A 290 -19.80 -0.76 -7.59
N LEU A 291 -19.78 -0.76 -6.25
CA LEU A 291 -19.82 -2.00 -5.46
C LEU A 291 -21.14 -2.75 -5.64
N SER A 292 -21.05 -4.04 -5.95
CA SER A 292 -22.18 -4.98 -5.94
C SER A 292 -21.96 -6.03 -4.87
N ALA A 293 -22.88 -6.16 -3.92
CA ALA A 293 -22.81 -7.19 -2.89
C ALA A 293 -23.51 -8.47 -3.37
N THR A 294 -22.72 -9.46 -3.79
CA THR A 294 -23.19 -10.76 -4.28
C THR A 294 -22.29 -11.88 -3.77
N ALA A 295 -22.87 -13.07 -3.56
CA ALA A 295 -22.08 -14.24 -3.17
C ALA A 295 -21.32 -14.85 -4.35
N THR A 296 -21.82 -14.65 -5.58
CA THR A 296 -21.31 -15.27 -6.80
C THR A 296 -21.21 -14.23 -7.91
N ALA A 297 -20.07 -14.22 -8.59
CA ALA A 297 -19.80 -13.35 -9.73
C ALA A 297 -20.68 -13.74 -10.92
N SER A 298 -21.32 -12.78 -11.61
CA SER A 298 -22.36 -13.08 -12.60
C SER A 298 -22.16 -12.41 -13.94
N SER A 299 -21.44 -11.28 -14.00
CA SER A 299 -21.19 -10.56 -15.25
C SER A 299 -19.99 -9.62 -15.14
N ASN A 300 -19.24 -9.48 -16.25
CA ASN A 300 -18.23 -8.44 -16.42
C ASN A 300 -18.89 -7.11 -16.81
N ALA A 301 -19.58 -6.48 -15.86
CA ALA A 301 -20.31 -5.22 -16.09
C ALA A 301 -19.61 -4.02 -15.42
N GLY A 302 -18.33 -4.18 -15.06
CA GLY A 302 -17.53 -3.19 -14.31
C GLY A 302 -17.93 -3.02 -12.85
N ALA A 303 -19.00 -3.68 -12.40
CA ALA A 303 -19.40 -3.74 -11.01
C ALA A 303 -18.38 -4.54 -10.21
N ILE A 304 -17.97 -4.02 -9.05
CA ILE A 304 -17.05 -4.74 -8.17
C ILE A 304 -17.86 -5.74 -7.36
N GLU A 305 -17.80 -7.02 -7.74
CA GLU A 305 -18.62 -8.08 -7.14
C GLU A 305 -17.98 -8.59 -5.84
N THR A 306 -18.65 -8.38 -4.71
CA THR A 306 -18.09 -8.56 -3.37
C THR A 306 -19.01 -9.37 -2.48
N GLN A 307 -18.44 -10.31 -1.74
CA GLN A 307 -19.19 -11.19 -0.83
C GLN A 307 -19.26 -10.61 0.58
N ARG A 308 -18.13 -10.15 1.12
CA ARG A 308 -18.07 -9.62 2.49
C ARG A 308 -16.83 -8.77 2.70
N PHE A 309 -16.78 -8.08 3.84
CA PHE A 309 -15.59 -7.38 4.31
C PHE A 309 -15.16 -7.92 5.66
N ASP A 310 -13.94 -8.43 5.77
CA ASP A 310 -13.40 -9.03 6.99
C ASP A 310 -12.28 -8.14 7.56
N VAL A 311 -12.37 -7.81 8.85
CA VAL A 311 -11.37 -7.03 9.60
C VAL A 311 -10.81 -7.89 10.72
N VAL A 312 -9.58 -8.36 10.53
CA VAL A 312 -8.83 -9.17 11.49
C VAL A 312 -8.05 -8.22 12.41
N LEU A 313 -8.43 -8.17 13.68
CA LEU A 313 -7.83 -7.32 14.70
C LEU A 313 -6.90 -8.10 15.61
N ASN A 314 -5.78 -7.46 15.96
CA ASN A 314 -4.84 -7.87 16.99
C ASN A 314 -4.79 -6.79 18.08
N ALA A 315 -4.54 -7.23 19.32
CA ALA A 315 -4.37 -6.33 20.45
C ALA A 315 -3.39 -6.92 21.47
N SER A 316 -2.49 -6.09 21.98
CA SER A 316 -1.53 -6.46 23.02
C SER A 316 -1.24 -5.29 23.96
N PRO A 317 -1.33 -5.46 25.29
CA PRO A 317 -1.93 -6.61 25.98
C PRO A 317 -3.39 -6.86 25.56
N ALA A 318 -3.92 -8.05 25.85
CA ALA A 318 -5.29 -8.43 25.45
C ALA A 318 -6.31 -7.39 25.96
N PRO A 319 -7.39 -7.10 25.21
CA PRO A 319 -8.36 -6.11 25.64
C PRO A 319 -9.12 -6.56 26.89
N ALA A 320 -9.88 -5.64 27.48
CA ALA A 320 -10.51 -5.87 28.75
C ALA A 320 -11.59 -6.97 28.70
N ASN A 321 -11.66 -7.81 29.73
CA ASN A 321 -12.75 -8.78 29.84
C ASN A 321 -14.11 -8.06 29.99
N GLY A 322 -15.14 -8.53 29.28
CA GLY A 322 -16.47 -7.93 29.22
C GLY A 322 -16.62 -6.77 28.22
N SER A 323 -15.53 -6.37 27.55
CA SER A 323 -15.56 -5.35 26.51
C SER A 323 -16.03 -5.89 25.15
N LYS A 324 -16.24 -5.00 24.18
CA LYS A 324 -16.66 -5.34 22.83
C LYS A 324 -15.83 -4.59 21.79
N LEU A 325 -15.49 -5.28 20.71
CA LEU A 325 -14.96 -4.69 19.48
C LEU A 325 -16.00 -4.83 18.37
N PHE A 326 -16.23 -3.78 17.60
CA PHE A 326 -17.23 -3.77 16.53
C PHE A 326 -16.92 -2.76 15.43
N LEU A 327 -17.57 -2.91 14.27
CA LEU A 327 -17.51 -1.94 13.18
C LEU A 327 -18.72 -1.00 13.25
N SER A 328 -18.51 0.29 12.94
CA SER A 328 -19.54 1.33 12.91
C SER A 328 -19.49 2.11 11.60
N SER A 329 -20.64 2.59 11.13
CA SER A 329 -20.68 3.53 9.99
C SER A 329 -20.38 4.97 10.41
N ASN A 330 -20.45 5.27 11.71
CA ASN A 330 -20.27 6.62 12.26
C ASN A 330 -19.00 6.70 13.11
N ASP A 331 -18.33 7.85 13.05
CA ASP A 331 -17.08 8.16 13.76
C ASP A 331 -17.23 8.23 15.27
N ASN A 332 -18.43 8.58 15.74
CA ASN A 332 -18.81 8.54 17.15
C ASN A 332 -19.28 7.15 17.62
N CYS A 333 -19.06 6.10 16.83
CA CYS A 333 -19.40 4.72 17.17
C CYS A 333 -20.90 4.47 17.49
N SER A 334 -21.80 5.40 17.12
CA SER A 334 -23.23 5.34 17.48
C SER A 334 -24.08 4.39 16.64
N ASN A 335 -23.56 3.93 15.48
CA ASN A 335 -24.28 3.04 14.57
C ASN A 335 -23.49 1.76 14.29
N PRO A 336 -23.47 0.79 15.23
CA PRO A 336 -22.83 -0.50 15.04
C PRO A 336 -23.41 -1.25 13.85
N ILE A 337 -22.55 -1.83 13.03
CA ILE A 337 -22.96 -2.67 11.91
C ILE A 337 -23.34 -4.05 12.47
N SER A 338 -24.57 -4.48 12.17
CA SER A 338 -25.07 -5.78 12.61
C SER A 338 -24.16 -6.93 12.16
N GLY A 339 -23.91 -7.89 13.07
CA GLY A 339 -23.03 -9.04 12.82
C GLY A 339 -21.53 -8.76 12.92
N SER A 340 -21.10 -7.50 13.04
CA SER A 340 -19.67 -7.14 13.12
C SER A 340 -19.12 -7.04 14.54
N ASN A 341 -19.92 -7.32 15.57
CA ASN A 341 -19.52 -7.15 16.97
C ASN A 341 -19.03 -8.47 17.57
N VAL A 342 -17.97 -8.38 18.37
CA VAL A 342 -17.41 -9.49 19.14
C VAL A 342 -17.29 -9.05 20.60
N THR A 343 -17.90 -9.82 21.50
CA THR A 343 -17.73 -9.63 22.95
C THR A 343 -16.50 -10.40 23.41
N LEU A 344 -15.66 -9.75 24.21
CA LEU A 344 -14.37 -10.27 24.66
C LEU A 344 -14.52 -10.85 26.07
N GLY A 345 -14.34 -12.16 26.19
CA GLY A 345 -14.37 -12.89 27.45
C GLY A 345 -12.95 -13.19 27.96
N SER A 346 -12.85 -13.78 29.15
CA SER A 346 -11.57 -14.21 29.75
C SER A 346 -10.82 -15.27 28.95
N SER A 347 -11.49 -15.97 28.02
CA SER A 347 -10.90 -16.99 27.15
C SER A 347 -10.71 -16.52 25.70
N THR A 348 -11.03 -15.26 25.38
CA THR A 348 -10.89 -14.76 24.01
C THR A 348 -9.42 -14.65 23.63
N THR A 349 -9.02 -15.37 22.58
CA THR A 349 -7.69 -15.30 21.99
C THR A 349 -7.70 -14.32 20.81
N MET A 350 -6.61 -13.56 20.66
CA MET A 350 -6.35 -12.75 19.47
C MET A 350 -5.64 -13.60 18.40
N PRO A 351 -5.82 -13.34 17.10
CA PRO A 351 -6.66 -12.30 16.51
C PRO A 351 -8.18 -12.60 16.56
N ILE A 352 -8.99 -11.56 16.52
CA ILE A 352 -10.44 -11.67 16.29
C ILE A 352 -10.81 -11.16 14.89
N THR A 353 -11.92 -11.63 14.33
CA THR A 353 -12.44 -11.15 13.04
C THR A 353 -13.76 -10.43 13.24
N LEU A 354 -13.87 -9.21 12.71
CA LEU A 354 -15.12 -8.47 12.58
C LEU A 354 -15.54 -8.51 11.11
N SER A 355 -16.74 -9.00 10.80
CA SER A 355 -17.20 -9.17 9.41
C SER A 355 -18.42 -8.31 9.10
N VAL A 356 -18.46 -7.78 7.88
CA VAL A 356 -19.66 -7.18 7.27
C VAL A 356 -20.15 -8.12 6.18
N GLY A 357 -21.33 -8.73 6.38
CA GLY A 357 -21.94 -9.63 5.40
C GLY A 357 -22.55 -8.91 4.20
N THR A 358 -22.85 -9.67 3.13
CA THR A 358 -23.40 -9.19 1.85
C THR A 358 -24.52 -8.14 2.00
N SER A 359 -25.51 -8.39 2.86
CA SER A 359 -26.71 -7.53 2.98
C SER A 359 -26.44 -6.09 3.46
N GLN A 360 -25.31 -5.86 4.14
CA GLN A 360 -24.96 -4.53 4.67
C GLN A 360 -23.75 -3.92 3.94
N LEU A 361 -23.08 -4.70 3.09
CA LEU A 361 -21.74 -4.42 2.59
C LEU A 361 -21.64 -3.13 1.77
N VAL A 362 -22.54 -2.92 0.80
CA VAL A 362 -22.53 -1.71 -0.05
C VAL A 362 -22.71 -0.46 0.79
N ASN A 363 -23.72 -0.45 1.68
CA ASN A 363 -23.98 0.70 2.55
C ASN A 363 -22.80 0.96 3.49
N ALA A 364 -22.24 -0.10 4.08
CA ALA A 364 -21.12 -0.04 5.00
C ALA A 364 -19.85 0.54 4.33
N LEU A 365 -19.55 0.13 3.10
CA LEU A 365 -18.34 0.53 2.36
C LEU A 365 -18.52 1.78 1.47
N SER A 366 -19.75 2.28 1.33
CA SER A 366 -20.01 3.59 0.71
C SER A 366 -19.39 4.76 1.51
N GLN A 367 -19.01 4.49 2.77
CA GLN A 367 -18.37 5.43 3.68
C GLN A 367 -17.14 4.77 4.36
N ARG A 368 -16.66 5.38 5.44
CA ARG A 368 -15.61 4.83 6.29
C ARG A 368 -16.22 3.83 7.29
N LEU A 369 -15.55 2.72 7.50
CA LEU A 369 -15.84 1.75 8.55
C LEU A 369 -14.98 2.04 9.77
N TYR A 370 -15.60 2.52 10.84
CA TYR A 370 -14.92 2.83 12.09
C TYR A 370 -14.77 1.58 12.95
N VAL A 371 -13.57 1.37 13.50
CA VAL A 371 -13.28 0.28 14.44
C VAL A 371 -13.48 0.83 15.85
N CYS A 372 -14.46 0.31 16.56
CA CYS A 372 -14.89 0.85 17.85
C CYS A 372 -14.64 -0.14 18.98
N TYR A 373 -14.30 0.39 20.15
CA TYR A 373 -14.00 -0.36 21.36
C TYR A 373 -14.86 0.14 22.53
N ASP A 374 -15.80 -0.70 22.96
CA ASP A 374 -16.74 -0.44 24.05
C ASP A 374 -16.31 -1.21 25.30
N VAL A 375 -16.12 -0.50 26.40
CA VAL A 375 -15.64 -1.02 27.69
C VAL A 375 -16.71 -0.98 28.78
N SER A 376 -17.97 -0.73 28.43
CA SER A 376 -19.09 -0.63 29.39
C SER A 376 -19.26 -1.84 30.32
N GLY A 377 -18.79 -3.02 29.92
CA GLY A 377 -18.80 -4.25 30.73
C GLY A 377 -17.53 -4.55 31.51
N SER A 378 -16.53 -3.66 31.52
CA SER A 378 -15.22 -3.90 32.15
C SER A 378 -14.97 -3.02 33.38
N ASN A 379 -14.28 -3.59 34.37
CA ASN A 379 -13.82 -2.88 35.58
C ASN A 379 -12.36 -2.42 35.51
N ASN A 380 -11.59 -2.86 34.51
CA ASN A 380 -10.21 -2.43 34.29
C ASN A 380 -9.88 -2.52 32.80
N ILE A 381 -9.45 -1.41 32.21
CA ILE A 381 -9.10 -1.31 30.80
C ILE A 381 -7.58 -1.37 30.69
N PRO A 382 -7.02 -2.39 30.01
CA PRO A 382 -5.59 -2.47 29.79
C PRO A 382 -5.12 -1.42 28.78
N SER A 383 -3.85 -1.06 28.89
CA SER A 383 -3.12 -0.18 27.96
C SER A 383 -2.84 -0.85 26.62
N SER A 384 -3.88 -1.33 25.93
CA SER A 384 -3.75 -2.13 24.70
C SER A 384 -3.34 -1.30 23.48
N ARG A 385 -2.44 -1.86 22.68
CA ARG A 385 -2.15 -1.43 21.31
C ARG A 385 -3.01 -2.23 20.35
N PHE A 386 -3.69 -1.57 19.42
CA PHE A 386 -4.53 -2.23 18.43
C PHE A 386 -3.92 -2.17 17.04
N THR A 387 -3.98 -3.29 16.31
CA THR A 387 -3.57 -3.36 14.91
C THR A 387 -4.60 -4.13 14.11
N VAL A 388 -4.77 -3.73 12.85
CA VAL A 388 -5.46 -4.51 11.83
C VAL A 388 -4.41 -5.42 11.19
N ALA A 389 -4.47 -6.71 11.50
CA ALA A 389 -3.62 -7.72 10.88
C ALA A 389 -3.96 -7.89 9.39
N SER A 390 -5.25 -7.81 9.06
CA SER A 390 -5.73 -7.75 7.68
C SER A 390 -7.16 -7.19 7.64
N ALA A 391 -7.40 -6.16 6.83
CA ALA A 391 -8.73 -5.78 6.38
C ALA A 391 -8.87 -6.22 4.92
N THR A 392 -9.80 -7.13 4.64
CA THR A 392 -9.94 -7.79 3.34
C THR A 392 -11.33 -7.53 2.76
N LEU A 393 -11.36 -6.99 1.54
CA LEU A 393 -12.53 -7.04 0.68
C LEU A 393 -12.56 -8.39 -0.02
N VAL A 394 -13.45 -9.26 0.45
CA VAL A 394 -13.62 -10.61 -0.10
C VAL A 394 -14.52 -10.52 -1.32
N LYS A 395 -14.00 -10.95 -2.47
CA LYS A 395 -14.70 -10.96 -3.76
C LYS A 395 -15.75 -12.06 -3.83
N ALA A 396 -16.70 -11.88 -4.72
CA ALA A 396 -17.68 -12.91 -5.01
C ALA A 396 -17.00 -14.18 -5.53
N ALA A 397 -17.55 -15.34 -5.15
CA ALA A 397 -17.02 -16.62 -5.60
C ALA A 397 -17.31 -16.85 -7.09
N ASN A 398 -16.57 -17.78 -7.70
CA ASN A 398 -16.80 -18.19 -9.08
C ASN A 398 -18.21 -18.73 -9.29
N ASN A 399 -18.82 -18.39 -10.42
CA ASN A 399 -20.00 -19.08 -10.93
C ASN A 399 -19.56 -20.37 -11.65
N PRO A 400 -20.13 -21.53 -11.31
CA PRO A 400 -19.89 -22.75 -12.08
C PRO A 400 -20.22 -22.55 -13.57
N GLY A 401 -19.23 -22.73 -14.45
CA GLY A 401 -19.37 -22.59 -15.90
C GLY A 401 -19.02 -21.21 -16.46
N ASN A 402 -18.78 -20.20 -15.62
CA ASN A 402 -18.24 -18.91 -16.05
C ASN A 402 -17.32 -18.33 -14.95
N PRO A 403 -16.00 -18.56 -15.01
CA PRO A 403 -15.06 -18.15 -13.97
C PRO A 403 -14.80 -16.63 -14.03
N LEU A 404 -15.74 -15.88 -13.45
CA LEU A 404 -15.72 -14.42 -13.35
C LEU A 404 -15.27 -13.93 -11.97
N ALA A 405 -14.78 -14.79 -11.09
CA ALA A 405 -14.29 -14.33 -9.79
C ALA A 405 -13.14 -13.35 -9.96
N GLU A 406 -13.07 -12.43 -9.01
CA GLU A 406 -12.03 -11.44 -8.87
C GLU A 406 -11.09 -11.80 -7.71
N GLN A 407 -9.90 -11.19 -7.68
CA GLN A 407 -8.94 -11.30 -6.59
C GLN A 407 -9.32 -10.37 -5.42
N ASN A 408 -9.10 -10.84 -4.19
CA ASN A 408 -9.31 -10.04 -2.98
C ASN A 408 -8.33 -8.87 -2.89
N ASN A 409 -8.81 -7.75 -2.34
CA ASN A 409 -7.95 -6.65 -1.92
C ASN A 409 -7.83 -6.67 -0.40
N SER A 410 -6.60 -6.57 0.12
CA SER A 410 -6.39 -6.48 1.57
C SER A 410 -5.36 -5.43 1.94
N CYS A 411 -5.36 -4.99 3.19
CA CYS A 411 -4.28 -4.19 3.76
C CYS A 411 -4.19 -4.39 5.27
N SER A 412 -3.02 -4.10 5.84
CA SER A 412 -2.77 -4.12 7.29
C SER A 412 -2.36 -2.73 7.78
N GLY A 413 -2.55 -2.43 9.06
CA GLY A 413 -2.20 -1.12 9.59
C GLY A 413 -2.42 -1.00 11.09
N SER A 414 -1.86 0.06 11.67
CA SER A 414 -2.05 0.37 13.09
C SER A 414 -3.35 1.13 13.33
N LEU A 415 -3.95 0.87 14.48
CA LEU A 415 -5.04 1.67 15.03
C LEU A 415 -4.53 2.48 16.23
N TYR A 416 -5.43 3.27 16.81
CA TYR A 416 -5.16 4.08 17.98
C TYR A 416 -4.71 3.20 19.14
N SER A 417 -3.65 3.63 19.82
CA SER A 417 -3.09 2.94 20.98
C SER A 417 -3.68 3.52 22.25
N LEU A 418 -4.22 2.66 23.12
CA LEU A 418 -4.59 3.03 24.48
C LEU A 418 -3.39 3.00 25.43
N ALA A 419 -2.27 2.42 25.00
CA ALA A 419 -1.03 2.48 25.76
C ALA A 419 -0.61 3.94 25.90
N ASN A 420 -0.73 4.47 27.12
CA ASN A 420 -0.15 5.75 27.45
C ASN A 420 1.38 5.64 27.34
N THR A 421 1.99 6.70 26.83
CA THR A 421 3.44 6.87 26.89
C THR A 421 3.87 6.86 28.36
N ILE A 422 4.75 5.93 28.75
CA ILE A 422 5.31 5.97 30.10
C ILE A 422 6.19 7.20 30.17
N LYS A 423 5.92 8.09 31.13
CA LYS A 423 6.76 9.27 31.42
C LYS A 423 7.24 9.21 32.86
N ILE A 424 8.55 9.16 33.03
CA ILE A 424 9.22 9.11 34.33
C ILE A 424 10.10 10.36 34.46
N ASP A 425 9.81 11.21 35.44
CA ASP A 425 10.63 12.38 35.74
C ASP A 425 11.68 12.03 36.80
N VAL A 426 12.92 11.81 36.36
CA VAL A 426 14.06 11.52 37.22
C VAL A 426 14.56 12.81 37.88
N ARG A 427 14.05 13.07 39.10
CA ARG A 427 14.23 14.34 39.81
C ARG A 427 15.63 14.56 40.40
N ASN A 428 16.38 13.49 40.59
CA ASN A 428 17.72 13.48 41.18
C ASN A 428 18.83 13.30 40.12
N TYR A 429 18.49 13.41 38.84
CA TYR A 429 19.48 13.38 37.76
C TYR A 429 20.43 14.58 37.90
N ALA A 430 21.73 14.33 37.76
CA ALA A 430 22.74 15.38 37.64
C ALA A 430 23.42 15.29 36.27
N ALA A 431 23.34 16.38 35.50
CA ALA A 431 24.04 16.51 34.22
C ALA A 431 25.58 16.54 34.42
N ASN A 432 26.33 16.48 33.32
CA ASN A 432 27.80 16.37 33.31
C ASN A 432 28.54 17.66 33.74
N GLY A 433 28.21 18.21 34.92
CA GLY A 433 28.78 19.45 35.46
C GLY A 433 29.27 19.33 36.91
N ARG A 434 29.31 18.11 37.47
CA ARG A 434 29.83 17.88 38.82
C ARG A 434 31.36 17.87 38.82
N THR A 435 31.95 18.60 39.77
CA THR A 435 33.41 18.70 39.95
C THR A 435 33.96 17.77 41.03
N ASP A 436 33.09 17.11 41.80
CA ASP A 436 33.45 16.24 42.92
C ASP A 436 33.73 14.78 42.53
N GLY A 437 33.79 14.51 41.22
CA GLY A 437 34.11 13.19 40.67
C GLY A 437 32.96 12.18 40.71
N TRP A 438 31.76 12.56 41.14
CA TRP A 438 30.58 11.68 41.08
C TRP A 438 29.75 11.93 39.82
N LEU A 439 29.23 10.87 39.22
CA LEU A 439 28.42 10.88 38.00
C LEU A 439 27.02 10.31 38.25
N SER A 440 25.99 10.91 37.66
CA SER A 440 24.61 10.40 37.72
C SER A 440 24.37 9.33 36.66
N VAL A 441 24.44 8.05 37.02
CA VAL A 441 24.23 6.93 36.09
C VAL A 441 22.80 6.42 36.22
N LEU A 442 22.09 6.36 35.09
CA LEU A 442 20.73 5.87 35.04
C LEU A 442 20.71 4.40 34.66
N ARG A 443 20.03 3.59 35.47
CA ARG A 443 19.67 2.21 35.11
C ARG A 443 18.24 2.20 34.62
N ILE A 444 18.06 1.89 33.35
CA ILE A 444 16.75 1.81 32.71
C ILE A 444 16.46 0.34 32.43
N ILE A 445 15.32 -0.14 32.95
CA ILE A 445 14.91 -1.54 32.90
C ILE A 445 13.58 -1.60 32.16
N ASN A 446 13.57 -2.34 31.05
CA ASN A 446 12.33 -2.76 30.43
C ASN A 446 11.80 -3.96 31.22
N THR A 447 10.76 -3.74 32.01
CA THR A 447 10.12 -4.79 32.82
C THR A 447 9.10 -5.59 32.03
N SER A 448 8.85 -5.25 30.76
CA SER A 448 7.98 -6.01 29.88
C SER A 448 8.54 -7.39 29.58
N GLU A 449 7.64 -8.37 29.58
CA GLU A 449 7.89 -9.78 29.29
C GLU A 449 8.00 -10.09 27.80
N ASN A 450 7.37 -9.25 26.97
CA ASN A 450 7.13 -9.55 25.56
C ASN A 450 7.30 -8.34 24.63
N GLN A 451 7.44 -7.12 25.15
CA GLN A 451 7.57 -5.92 24.33
C GLN A 451 8.97 -5.32 24.40
N THR A 452 9.41 -4.78 23.25
CA THR A 452 10.61 -3.95 23.15
C THR A 452 10.25 -2.51 23.49
N ALA A 453 11.05 -1.87 24.36
CA ALA A 453 10.86 -0.48 24.79
C ALA A 453 11.78 0.47 24.01
N ASP A 454 11.21 1.46 23.33
CA ASP A 454 11.95 2.63 22.87
C ASP A 454 12.12 3.62 24.02
N ILE A 455 13.33 4.10 24.23
CA ILE A 455 13.62 4.99 25.36
C ILE A 455 14.08 6.32 24.80
N TYR A 456 13.33 7.36 25.13
CA TYR A 456 13.68 8.73 24.83
C TYR A 456 13.91 9.53 26.11
N GLY A 457 14.71 10.59 26.01
CA GLY A 457 15.05 11.48 27.11
C GLY A 457 14.80 12.94 26.75
N GLN A 458 14.30 13.73 27.71
CA GLN A 458 14.18 15.18 27.62
C GLN A 458 14.71 15.85 28.88
N TYR A 459 15.48 16.92 28.73
CA TYR A 459 15.80 17.77 29.88
C TYR A 459 14.59 18.57 30.36
N ILE A 460 14.45 18.70 31.68
CA ILE A 460 13.64 19.72 32.33
C ILE A 460 14.62 20.63 33.06
N LEU A 461 14.77 21.85 32.54
CA LEU A 461 15.75 22.81 33.03
C LEU A 461 15.34 23.33 34.42
N ALA A 462 16.27 23.95 35.14
CA ALA A 462 16.03 24.44 36.50
C ALA A 462 14.95 25.53 36.57
N ASN A 463 14.73 26.28 35.48
CA ASN A 463 13.64 27.24 35.34
C ASN A 463 12.27 26.59 35.07
N GLY A 464 12.20 25.26 34.99
CA GLY A 464 10.98 24.50 34.70
C GLY A 464 10.68 24.30 33.22
N ASN A 465 11.47 24.91 32.31
CA ASN A 465 11.26 24.82 30.88
C ASN A 465 11.80 23.49 30.31
N TYR A 466 11.20 23.03 29.22
CA TYR A 466 11.68 21.83 28.53
C TYR A 466 12.92 22.15 27.70
N GLY A 467 13.98 21.37 27.92
CA GLY A 467 15.24 21.43 27.20
C GLY A 467 15.33 20.45 26.03
N ARG A 468 16.55 20.24 25.53
CA ARG A 468 16.84 19.32 24.42
C ARG A 468 16.29 17.91 24.65
N TRP A 469 15.93 17.25 23.56
CA TRP A 469 15.30 15.93 23.49
C TRP A 469 16.07 14.98 22.55
N GLY A 470 15.93 13.67 22.75
CA GLY A 470 16.41 12.67 21.79
C GLY A 470 16.14 11.23 22.21
N LYS A 471 16.35 10.30 21.27
CA LYS A 471 16.27 8.86 21.55
C LYS A 471 17.54 8.40 22.28
N LEU A 472 17.38 7.81 23.45
CA LEU A 472 18.48 7.28 24.25
C LEU A 472 18.87 5.88 23.80
N LEU A 473 17.92 4.95 23.73
CA LEU A 473 18.20 3.56 23.32
C LEU A 473 16.92 2.79 22.99
N THR A 474 17.06 1.50 22.69
CA THR A 474 15.96 0.53 22.55
C THR A 474 16.31 -0.69 23.40
N LEU A 475 15.37 -1.16 24.22
CA LEU A 475 15.54 -2.30 25.13
C LEU A 475 14.65 -3.46 24.68
N ALA A 476 15.24 -4.64 24.46
CA ALA A 476 14.49 -5.88 24.29
C ALA A 476 13.65 -6.21 25.56
N PRO A 477 12.70 -7.15 25.50
CA PRO A 477 11.98 -7.61 26.68
C PRO A 477 12.94 -8.03 27.80
N ARG A 478 12.64 -7.66 29.05
CA ARG A 478 13.47 -7.87 30.26
C ARG A 478 14.89 -7.25 30.21
N ALA A 479 15.24 -6.50 29.17
CA ALA A 479 16.58 -5.94 29.05
C ALA A 479 16.79 -4.73 29.97
N THR A 480 18.04 -4.50 30.35
CA THR A 480 18.46 -3.36 31.17
C THR A 480 19.63 -2.66 30.49
N ALA A 481 19.70 -1.33 30.61
CA ALA A 481 20.86 -0.54 30.21
C ALA A 481 21.27 0.45 31.31
N MET A 482 22.57 0.73 31.35
CA MET A 482 23.16 1.83 32.11
C MET A 482 23.43 2.98 31.15
N VAL A 483 23.03 4.20 31.51
CA VAL A 483 23.20 5.40 30.68
C VAL A 483 23.93 6.45 31.50
N SER A 484 25.10 6.86 31.00
CA SER A 484 25.90 7.90 31.66
C SER A 484 25.37 9.32 31.34
N PRO A 485 25.72 10.34 32.13
CA PRO A 485 25.38 11.73 31.80
C PRO A 485 25.91 12.16 30.43
N GLN A 486 27.07 11.62 30.02
CA GLN A 486 27.67 11.91 28.72
C GLN A 486 26.83 11.31 27.59
N ASP A 487 26.38 10.06 27.71
CA ASP A 487 25.49 9.43 26.73
C ASP A 487 24.18 10.20 26.57
N VAL A 488 23.62 10.71 27.68
CA VAL A 488 22.42 11.54 27.64
C VAL A 488 22.70 12.85 26.90
N ALA A 489 23.79 13.55 27.24
CA ALA A 489 24.17 14.79 26.57
C ALA A 489 24.43 14.60 25.06
N ASP A 490 25.05 13.48 24.68
CA ASP A 490 25.33 13.17 23.29
C ASP A 490 24.09 12.82 22.48
N LYS A 491 23.05 12.28 23.12
CA LYS A 491 21.83 11.86 22.41
C LYS A 491 20.73 12.92 22.42
N LEU A 492 20.70 13.80 23.42
CA LEU A 492 19.72 14.90 23.53
C LEU A 492 20.21 16.13 22.75
N ARG A 493 20.06 16.07 21.42
CA ARG A 493 20.50 17.13 20.49
C ARG A 493 19.37 17.88 19.81
N ASN A 494 18.14 17.37 19.86
CA ASN A 494 17.02 17.95 19.14
C ASN A 494 16.32 19.02 19.99
N ALA A 495 15.62 19.94 19.31
CA ALA A 495 14.74 20.90 19.95
C ALA A 495 13.65 20.19 20.80
N PRO A 496 13.13 20.86 21.84
CA PRO A 496 12.07 20.29 22.68
C PRO A 496 10.83 19.94 21.86
N THR A 497 10.18 18.82 22.20
CA THR A 497 9.04 18.29 21.42
C THR A 497 7.69 18.91 21.82
N TYR A 498 7.62 19.72 22.88
CA TYR A 498 6.36 20.22 23.45
C TYR A 498 6.15 21.72 23.22
N ASN A 499 4.93 22.11 22.82
CA ASN A 499 4.51 23.50 22.69
C ASN A 499 4.21 24.10 24.08
N GLY A 500 5.18 24.84 24.63
CA GLY A 500 5.14 25.52 25.92
C GLY A 500 6.37 26.40 26.08
N PRO A 501 6.69 26.91 27.29
CA PRO A 501 7.97 27.57 27.52
C PRO A 501 9.07 26.50 27.39
N ALA A 502 9.65 26.45 26.20
CA ALA A 502 10.55 25.43 25.72
C ALA A 502 11.82 26.11 25.21
N GLU A 503 12.97 25.61 25.62
CA GLU A 503 14.27 26.16 25.29
C GLU A 503 15.08 25.08 24.59
N ASN A 504 15.66 25.37 23.42
CA ASN A 504 16.60 24.45 22.77
C ASN A 504 17.98 24.44 23.46
N ALA A 505 17.97 24.37 24.79
CA ALA A 505 19.12 24.52 25.66
C ALA A 505 19.50 23.19 26.32
N ALA A 506 20.81 23.05 26.56
CA ALA A 506 21.34 22.07 27.48
C ALA A 506 21.23 22.62 28.93
N PRO A 507 21.32 21.76 29.96
CA PRO A 507 21.44 22.20 31.35
C PRO A 507 22.60 23.19 31.53
N SER A 508 22.46 24.19 32.42
CA SER A 508 23.55 25.12 32.71
C SER A 508 24.71 24.40 33.41
N ALA A 509 25.93 24.88 33.17
CA ALA A 509 27.14 24.36 33.81
C ALA A 509 27.21 24.71 35.31
N ASP A 510 26.42 25.69 35.77
CA ASP A 510 26.51 26.30 37.10
C ASP A 510 25.76 25.52 38.20
N GLY A 511 25.53 24.22 38.02
CA GLY A 511 24.99 23.34 39.09
C GLY A 511 23.49 23.48 39.37
N ALA A 512 22.73 24.20 38.54
CA ALA A 512 21.27 24.18 38.63
C ALA A 512 20.74 22.82 38.14
N ALA A 513 20.33 21.95 39.05
CA ALA A 513 20.01 20.56 38.74
C ALA A 513 18.79 20.42 37.81
N ALA A 514 19.05 20.18 36.54
CA ALA A 514 18.04 19.76 35.59
C ALA A 514 17.51 18.37 35.95
N ARG A 515 16.21 18.15 35.77
CA ARG A 515 15.61 16.81 35.84
C ARG A 515 15.68 16.17 34.46
N LEU A 516 15.65 14.85 34.41
CA LEU A 516 15.56 14.13 33.14
C LEU A 516 14.21 13.41 33.05
N ARG A 517 13.41 13.75 32.03
CA ARG A 517 12.22 13.00 31.68
C ARG A 517 12.61 11.84 30.78
N ILE A 518 12.31 10.62 31.21
CA ILE A 518 12.40 9.41 30.39
C ILE A 518 11.01 9.09 29.85
N THR A 519 10.90 8.87 28.54
CA THR A 519 9.65 8.50 27.89
C THR A 519 9.82 7.20 27.09
N SER A 520 8.79 6.35 27.10
CA SER A 520 8.65 5.26 26.12
C SER A 520 7.27 5.33 25.50
N ASP A 521 7.23 5.24 24.18
CA ASP A 521 6.01 5.22 23.38
C ASP A 521 5.66 3.78 22.98
N THR A 522 6.63 2.87 23.03
CA THR A 522 6.46 1.45 22.73
C THR A 522 6.35 0.53 23.93
N SER A 523 6.68 1.00 25.14
CA SER A 523 6.54 0.21 26.37
C SER A 523 5.34 0.59 27.21
N ASP A 524 4.73 -0.43 27.79
CA ASP A 524 3.72 -0.36 28.85
C ASP A 524 4.30 -0.68 30.24
N SER A 525 5.59 -1.02 30.33
CA SER A 525 6.27 -1.25 31.60
C SER A 525 7.71 -0.78 31.56
N LEU A 526 8.08 0.16 32.44
CA LEU A 526 9.42 0.72 32.50
C LEU A 526 9.78 1.10 33.94
N ARG A 527 11.01 0.77 34.32
CA ARG A 527 11.60 1.17 35.60
C ARG A 527 12.91 1.91 35.37
N VAL A 528 13.12 3.00 36.12
CA VAL A 528 14.33 3.82 36.11
C VAL A 528 14.85 3.96 37.53
N GLN A 529 16.15 3.70 37.69
CA GLN A 529 16.89 3.94 38.93
C GLN A 529 18.04 4.91 38.62
N ASN A 530 18.37 5.76 39.57
CA ASN A 530 19.51 6.67 39.45
C ASN A 530 20.54 6.34 40.53
N TYR A 531 21.80 6.27 40.11
CA TYR A 531 22.95 6.01 40.97
C TYR A 531 23.93 7.16 40.87
N LEU A 532 24.56 7.52 41.98
CA LEU A 532 25.81 8.28 41.97
C LEU A 532 26.96 7.28 41.91
N PHE A 533 27.79 7.39 40.86
CA PHE A 533 28.94 6.53 40.64
C PHE A 533 30.22 7.38 40.59
N ASN A 534 31.24 7.00 41.33
CA ASN A 534 32.55 7.64 41.27
C ASN A 534 33.52 6.72 40.50
N PRO A 535 33.96 7.08 39.29
CA PRO A 535 34.81 6.23 38.47
C PRO A 535 36.22 6.05 39.05
N ILE A 536 36.67 6.95 39.93
CA ILE A 536 38.00 6.89 40.56
C ILE A 536 37.99 5.90 41.73
N SER A 537 36.99 6.00 42.61
CA SER A 537 36.89 5.12 43.79
C SER A 537 36.08 3.83 43.54
N GLN A 538 35.42 3.72 42.39
CA GLN A 538 34.47 2.65 42.04
C GLN A 538 33.29 2.48 43.01
N ASN A 539 33.07 3.45 43.90
CA ASN A 539 31.95 3.46 44.82
C ASN A 539 30.65 3.85 44.09
N PHE A 540 29.53 3.27 44.54
CA PHE A 540 28.20 3.63 44.07
C PHE A 540 27.25 3.90 45.25
N ILE A 541 26.35 4.85 45.07
CA ILE A 541 25.28 5.20 46.02
C ILE A 541 23.97 5.20 45.25
N GLU A 542 22.94 4.51 45.74
CA GLU A 542 21.59 4.61 45.19
C GLU A 542 21.01 5.99 45.54
N ALA A 543 20.85 6.82 44.52
CA ALA A 543 20.46 8.22 44.66
C ALA A 543 18.94 8.38 44.76
N SER A 544 18.18 7.39 44.31
CA SER A 544 16.72 7.28 44.46
C SER A 544 16.31 5.82 44.41
N GLY A 545 15.30 5.48 45.20
CA GLY A 545 14.53 4.26 44.99
C GLY A 545 13.96 4.19 43.56
N ALA A 546 13.54 3.00 43.16
CA ALA A 546 13.14 2.78 41.78
C ALA A 546 11.83 3.51 41.42
N GLN A 547 11.93 4.37 40.41
CA GLN A 547 10.79 5.06 39.79
C GLN A 547 10.31 4.22 38.62
N GLY A 548 9.01 4.11 38.40
CA GLY A 548 8.53 3.26 37.32
C GLY A 548 7.04 3.32 37.11
N GLY A 549 6.64 2.99 35.90
CA GLY A 549 5.26 2.70 35.54
C GLY A 549 5.16 1.27 35.09
N ASP A 550 4.25 0.51 35.68
CA ASP A 550 3.82 -0.78 35.14
C ASP A 550 2.34 -0.68 34.79
N LEU A 551 2.06 -0.56 33.51
CA LEU A 551 0.71 -0.47 32.94
C LEU A 551 0.22 -1.84 32.46
N ASN A 552 1.01 -2.91 32.68
CA ASN A 552 0.61 -4.28 32.41
C ASN A 552 -0.14 -4.90 33.59
N GLY A 553 -1.32 -5.45 33.31
CA GLY A 553 -2.11 -6.25 34.25
C GLY A 553 -3.29 -5.54 34.90
N ASN A 554 -3.91 -6.21 35.88
CA ASN A 554 -5.14 -5.75 36.55
C ASN A 554 -4.92 -4.66 37.61
N SER A 555 -3.69 -4.22 37.81
CA SER A 555 -3.32 -3.19 38.78
C SER A 555 -2.18 -2.37 38.21
N GLN A 556 -2.53 -1.32 37.47
CA GLN A 556 -1.53 -0.41 36.91
C GLN A 556 -0.91 0.41 38.05
N THR A 557 0.42 0.47 38.12
CA THR A 557 1.13 1.20 39.16
C THR A 557 2.00 2.28 38.55
N LEU A 558 1.91 3.49 39.10
CA LEU A 558 2.81 4.61 38.80
C LEU A 558 3.50 5.00 40.11
N SER A 559 4.76 4.61 40.25
CA SER A 559 5.60 5.02 41.38
C SER A 559 6.56 6.10 40.89
N GLN A 560 6.33 7.34 41.32
CA GLN A 560 7.24 8.46 41.13
C GLN A 560 7.91 8.88 42.44
N ASP A 561 8.20 7.91 43.32
CA ASP A 561 8.83 8.23 44.59
C ASP A 561 10.30 8.63 44.36
N ALA A 562 10.58 9.91 44.56
CA ALA A 562 11.93 10.43 44.69
C ALA A 562 12.02 10.97 46.11
N GLN A 563 12.59 10.16 47.01
CA GLN A 563 13.08 10.65 48.29
C GLN A 563 13.92 11.92 48.04
N SER A 564 13.68 12.93 48.89
CA SER A 564 14.27 14.28 48.91
C SER A 564 15.50 14.47 48.02
N GLY A 565 15.41 15.41 47.07
CA GLY A 565 16.51 15.73 46.16
C GLY A 565 17.84 15.90 46.89
N LEU A 566 18.89 15.28 46.34
CA LEU A 566 20.28 15.31 46.84
C LEU A 566 20.92 16.72 46.88
N ASN A 567 20.14 17.77 46.62
CA ASN A 567 20.57 19.17 46.64
C ASN A 567 20.03 19.93 47.87
N GLY A 568 19.83 19.22 48.98
CA GLY A 568 19.59 19.81 50.30
C GLY A 568 20.89 19.92 51.10
N GLY A 569 21.84 20.74 50.64
CA GLY A 569 23.08 21.01 51.37
C GLY A 569 23.83 22.16 50.70
N ARG A 570 24.02 23.25 51.45
CA ARG A 570 24.71 24.48 51.06
C ARG A 570 26.13 24.25 50.57
#